data_AF-A0A078KQ52-F1
#
_entry.id   AF-A0A078KQ52-F1
#
_cell.length_a   1.000
_cell.length_b   1.000
_cell.length_c   1.000
_cell.angle_alpha   90.00
_cell.angle_beta   90.00
_cell.angle_gamma   90.00
#
_symmetry.space_group_name_H-M   'P 1'
#
loop_
_entity.id
_entity.type
_entity.pdbx_description
1 polymer ?
#
loop_
_entity_poly.entity_id
_entity_poly.type
_entity_poly.pdbx_seq_one_letter_code
_entity_poly.pdbx_strand_id
1 'polypeptide(L)'
;MTWLKGTGSSITDACVDTYGHRPWDFASPPYLEKTRSYIAYCKAILRTKAVVKNLEKITCPTCGKQNTWRPENAFRPFCSERCRLIDLGEWASENRKIAADPDESEGVAGPEESDD
;
A
#
# COMPACT_ATOMS: atom_id res chain seq x y z
N MET A 1 30.97 24.91 -49.75
CA MET A 1 31.68 24.16 -48.68
C MET A 1 31.25 24.69 -47.32
N THR A 2 30.99 23.77 -46.37
CA THR A 2 31.18 23.86 -44.90
C THR A 2 30.52 25.00 -44.11
N TRP A 3 29.41 24.73 -43.38
CA TRP A 3 29.30 24.23 -41.98
C TRP A 3 29.47 25.29 -40.89
N LEU A 4 28.36 25.66 -40.22
CA LEU A 4 28.28 26.07 -38.81
C LEU A 4 26.93 25.54 -38.27
N LYS A 5 26.91 24.32 -37.69
CA LYS A 5 27.00 24.02 -36.24
C LYS A 5 25.85 24.58 -35.39
N GLY A 6 25.16 23.67 -34.69
CA GLY A 6 24.46 23.95 -33.43
C GLY A 6 22.98 23.54 -33.45
N THR A 7 22.64 22.26 -33.28
CA THR A 7 22.29 21.61 -31.99
C THR A 7 21.21 22.35 -31.20
N GLY A 8 20.02 21.76 -31.13
CA GLY A 8 18.95 22.27 -30.28
C GLY A 8 17.65 21.51 -30.48
N SER A 9 17.66 20.23 -30.10
CA SER A 9 16.48 19.38 -30.01
C SER A 9 15.42 20.02 -29.11
N SER A 10 14.27 20.39 -29.68
CA SER A 10 13.01 20.49 -28.97
C SER A 10 11.92 19.99 -29.91
N ILE A 11 11.01 19.19 -29.38
CA ILE A 11 10.05 18.34 -30.09
C ILE A 11 8.95 19.12 -30.85
N THR A 12 9.14 20.41 -31.10
CA THR A 12 8.08 21.37 -31.41
C THR A 12 7.95 21.77 -32.88
N ASP A 13 8.78 21.27 -33.78
CA ASP A 13 9.04 21.99 -35.05
C ASP A 13 8.77 21.22 -36.35
N ALA A 14 7.74 20.36 -36.40
CA ALA A 14 7.51 19.57 -37.61
C ALA A 14 6.06 19.47 -38.11
N CYS A 15 5.17 20.42 -37.81
CA CYS A 15 3.89 20.54 -38.53
C CYS A 15 3.49 22.02 -38.65
N VAL A 16 3.93 22.66 -39.73
CA VAL A 16 3.36 23.93 -40.22
C VAL A 16 2.68 23.61 -41.54
N ASP A 17 1.36 23.70 -41.56
CA ASP A 17 0.56 23.36 -42.74
C ASP A 17 0.59 24.50 -43.76
N THR A 18 0.11 24.23 -44.97
CA THR A 18 0.22 25.05 -46.20
C THR A 18 -0.33 26.49 -46.11
N TYR A 19 -1.00 26.85 -45.02
CA TYR A 19 -1.53 28.19 -44.76
C TYR A 19 -0.73 29.00 -43.73
N GLY A 20 0.41 28.50 -43.23
CA GLY A 20 1.38 29.32 -42.48
C GLY A 20 0.97 29.73 -41.07
N HIS A 21 -0.03 29.08 -40.45
CA HIS A 21 -0.47 29.38 -39.09
C HIS A 21 -0.16 28.23 -38.13
N ARG A 22 0.30 28.56 -36.93
CA ARG A 22 0.42 27.56 -35.85
C ARG A 22 -0.96 27.37 -35.21
N PRO A 23 -1.30 26.17 -34.72
CA PRO A 23 -2.61 25.90 -34.09
C PRO A 23 -2.96 26.74 -32.85
N TRP A 24 -2.04 27.59 -32.37
CA TRP A 24 -2.17 28.33 -31.11
C TRP A 24 -2.48 29.83 -31.29
N ASP A 25 -2.55 30.33 -32.52
CA ASP A 25 -2.62 31.78 -32.77
C ASP A 25 -4.03 32.39 -32.63
N PHE A 26 -5.08 31.59 -32.40
CA PHE A 26 -6.45 32.08 -32.21
C PHE A 26 -7.17 31.35 -31.06
N ALA A 27 -6.71 31.51 -29.82
CA ALA A 27 -7.58 31.36 -28.65
C ALA A 27 -6.96 31.91 -27.36
N SER A 28 -7.45 33.07 -26.96
CA SER A 28 -7.63 33.46 -25.55
C SER A 28 -8.94 34.24 -25.50
N PRO A 29 -9.79 34.21 -24.44
CA PRO A 29 -9.73 33.54 -23.12
C PRO A 29 -11.08 32.81 -22.77
N PRO A 30 -11.47 32.34 -21.56
CA PRO A 30 -10.83 32.26 -20.23
C PRO A 30 -10.91 30.84 -19.59
N TYR A 31 -9.79 30.14 -19.39
CA TYR A 31 -9.78 28.82 -18.71
C TYR A 31 -8.64 28.72 -17.69
N LEU A 32 -8.55 29.69 -16.78
CA LEU A 32 -7.48 29.75 -15.76
C LEU A 32 -7.95 29.49 -14.32
N GLU A 33 -9.26 29.48 -14.05
CA GLU A 33 -9.77 29.11 -12.72
C GLU A 33 -10.05 27.60 -12.58
N LYS A 34 -10.37 26.92 -13.69
CA LYS A 34 -10.59 25.46 -13.70
C LYS A 34 -9.29 24.67 -13.61
N THR A 35 -8.14 25.22 -14.01
CA THR A 35 -6.85 24.52 -13.89
C THR A 35 -6.35 24.47 -12.45
N ARG A 36 -6.58 25.52 -11.64
CA ARG A 36 -6.31 25.48 -10.19
C ARG A 36 -7.18 24.45 -9.48
N SER A 37 -8.47 24.41 -9.80
CA SER A 37 -9.40 23.42 -9.25
C SER A 37 -9.04 21.99 -9.68
N TYR A 38 -8.71 21.80 -10.97
CA TYR A 38 -8.31 20.49 -11.50
C TYR A 38 -6.95 20.03 -10.94
N ILE A 39 -5.95 20.91 -10.83
CA ILE A 39 -4.65 20.58 -10.21
C ILE A 39 -4.82 20.29 -8.71
N ALA A 40 -5.66 21.05 -7.99
CA ALA A 40 -5.96 20.79 -6.59
C ALA A 40 -6.69 19.45 -6.40
N TYR A 41 -7.67 19.16 -7.27
CA TYR A 41 -8.39 17.89 -7.33
C TYR A 41 -7.46 16.71 -7.66
N CYS A 42 -6.60 16.85 -8.67
CA CYS A 42 -5.59 15.84 -9.02
C CYS A 42 -4.56 15.64 -7.89
N LYS A 43 -4.10 16.70 -7.24
CA LYS A 43 -3.21 16.61 -6.06
C LYS A 43 -3.91 15.95 -4.87
N ALA A 44 -5.20 16.20 -4.66
CA ALA A 44 -6.00 15.53 -3.62
C ALA A 44 -6.14 14.02 -3.90
N ILE A 45 -6.39 13.62 -5.15
CA ILE A 45 -6.47 12.21 -5.56
C ILE A 45 -5.09 11.52 -5.53
N LEU A 46 -4.01 12.20 -5.89
CA LEU A 46 -2.67 11.62 -5.80
C LEU A 46 -2.20 11.46 -4.35
N ARG A 47 -2.65 12.34 -3.43
CA ARG A 47 -2.48 12.16 -1.99
C ARG A 47 -3.21 10.92 -1.46
N THR A 48 -4.40 10.59 -1.95
CA THR A 48 -5.12 9.39 -1.51
C THR A 48 -4.51 8.09 -2.06
N LYS A 49 -3.92 8.10 -3.26
CA LYS A 49 -3.23 6.93 -3.83
C LYS A 49 -1.88 6.59 -3.16
N ALA A 50 -1.25 7.55 -2.49
CA ALA A 50 0.05 7.37 -1.87
C ALA A 50 0.04 6.59 -0.53
N VAL A 51 -1.14 6.38 0.06
CA VAL A 51 -1.29 5.72 1.39
C VAL A 51 -1.06 4.20 1.35
N VAL A 52 -1.07 3.58 0.17
CA VAL A 52 -1.14 2.10 0.02
C VAL A 52 0.24 1.43 -0.19
N LYS A 53 1.34 2.16 -0.06
CA LYS A 53 2.67 1.68 -0.52
C LYS A 53 3.52 0.91 0.51
N ASN A 54 2.92 0.25 1.50
CA ASN A 54 3.63 -0.78 2.29
C ASN A 54 3.00 -2.15 2.06
N LEU A 55 3.48 -2.82 1.00
CA LEU A 55 3.10 -4.18 0.60
C LEU A 55 4.18 -5.16 1.06
N GLU A 56 4.34 -5.29 2.38
CA GLU A 56 5.28 -6.25 2.95
C GLU A 56 4.81 -7.69 2.67
N LYS A 57 5.73 -8.57 2.27
CA LYS A 57 5.41 -9.98 2.04
C LYS A 57 5.47 -10.72 3.38
N ILE A 58 4.39 -11.41 3.72
CA ILE A 58 4.28 -12.22 4.95
C ILE A 58 3.86 -13.65 4.62
N THR A 59 4.26 -14.61 5.44
CA THR A 59 3.88 -16.02 5.28
C THR A 59 2.78 -16.36 6.27
N CYS A 60 1.71 -17.02 5.81
CA CYS A 60 0.65 -17.49 6.70
C CYS A 60 1.19 -18.61 7.61
N PRO A 61 1.10 -18.48 8.95
CA PRO A 61 1.66 -19.47 9.87
C PRO A 61 0.91 -20.82 9.83
N THR A 62 -0.38 -20.82 9.50
CA THR A 62 -1.20 -22.04 9.47
C THR A 62 -0.99 -22.89 8.23
N CYS A 63 -0.83 -22.29 7.05
CA CYS A 63 -0.76 -23.02 5.79
C CYS A 63 0.50 -22.77 4.96
N GLY A 64 1.41 -21.91 5.42
CA GLY A 64 2.66 -21.57 4.73
C GLY A 64 2.50 -20.74 3.46
N LYS A 65 1.28 -20.35 3.08
CA LYS A 65 1.03 -19.58 1.85
C LYS A 65 1.63 -18.17 1.97
N GLN A 66 2.33 -17.72 0.93
CA GLN A 66 2.77 -16.33 0.81
C GLN A 66 1.57 -15.39 0.63
N ASN A 67 1.57 -14.32 1.41
CA ASN A 67 0.57 -13.26 1.38
C ASN A 67 1.24 -11.88 1.43
N THR A 68 0.46 -10.83 1.21
CA THR A 68 0.93 -9.45 1.27
C THR A 68 0.18 -8.70 2.38
N TRP A 69 0.88 -7.84 3.11
CA TRP A 69 0.29 -6.95 4.09
C TRP A 69 -0.59 -5.91 3.38
N ARG A 70 -1.90 -6.20 3.31
CA ARG A 70 -2.89 -5.40 2.59
C ARG A 70 -4.00 -4.96 3.51
N PRO A 71 -4.34 -3.65 3.59
CA PRO A 71 -5.38 -3.13 4.48
C PRO A 71 -6.72 -3.86 4.34
N GLU A 72 -7.00 -4.41 3.16
CA GLU A 72 -8.21 -5.17 2.84
C GLU A 72 -8.27 -6.55 3.51
N ASN A 73 -7.14 -7.15 3.86
CA ASN A 73 -7.13 -8.44 4.56
C ASN A 73 -7.31 -8.21 6.08
N ALA A 74 -8.52 -8.42 6.58
CA ALA A 74 -8.83 -8.27 8.01
C ALA A 74 -8.18 -9.36 8.90
N PHE A 75 -7.70 -10.46 8.32
CA PHE A 75 -7.22 -11.63 9.05
C PHE A 75 -5.70 -11.75 9.08
N ARG A 76 -4.95 -10.69 8.78
CA ARG A 76 -3.47 -10.70 8.88
C ARG A 76 -3.03 -11.12 10.29
N PRO A 77 -1.99 -11.97 10.44
CA PRO A 77 -1.05 -12.45 9.42
C PRO A 77 -1.54 -13.65 8.58
N PHE A 78 -2.76 -14.14 8.81
CA PHE A 78 -3.32 -15.28 8.10
C PHE A 78 -3.79 -14.91 6.68
N CYS A 79 -3.84 -15.90 5.78
CA CYS A 79 -4.32 -15.68 4.41
C CYS A 79 -5.85 -15.65 4.29
N SER A 80 -6.57 -16.15 5.30
CA SER A 80 -8.04 -16.20 5.32
C SER A 80 -8.57 -16.44 6.73
N GLU A 81 -9.86 -16.19 6.92
CA GLU A 81 -10.58 -16.49 8.17
C GLU A 81 -10.45 -17.96 8.57
N ARG A 82 -10.51 -18.89 7.61
CA ARG A 82 -10.32 -20.32 7.86
C ARG A 82 -8.98 -20.61 8.56
N CYS A 83 -7.88 -20.00 8.11
CA CYS A 83 -6.58 -20.23 8.72
C CYS A 83 -6.50 -19.67 10.14
N ARG A 84 -7.10 -18.50 10.39
CA ARG A 84 -7.23 -17.93 11.73
C ARG A 84 -8.01 -18.85 12.67
N LEU A 85 -9.11 -19.45 12.21
CA LEU A 85 -9.93 -20.35 13.02
C LEU A 85 -9.23 -21.68 13.33
N ILE A 86 -8.48 -22.23 12.38
CA ILE A 86 -7.67 -23.43 12.60
C ILE A 86 -6.61 -23.15 13.68
N ASP A 87 -5.89 -22.03 13.55
CA ASP A 87 -4.88 -21.62 14.53
C ASP A 87 -5.48 -21.52 15.94
N LEU A 88 -6.63 -20.84 16.07
CA LEU A 88 -7.36 -20.75 17.33
C LEU A 88 -7.77 -22.13 17.88
N GLY A 89 -8.21 -23.03 17.00
CA GLY A 89 -8.56 -24.40 17.37
C GLY A 89 -7.38 -25.22 17.89
N GLU A 90 -6.18 -25.05 17.31
CA GLU A 90 -4.96 -25.73 17.77
C GLU A 90 -4.57 -25.28 19.19
N TRP A 91 -4.73 -23.99 19.51
CA TRP A 91 -4.53 -23.49 20.87
C TRP A 91 -5.57 -24.03 21.84
N ALA A 92 -6.85 -24.00 21.46
CA ALA A 92 -7.94 -24.51 22.29
C ALA A 92 -7.82 -26.03 22.56
N SER A 93 -7.22 -26.78 21.63
CA SER A 93 -6.99 -28.23 21.77
C SER A 93 -5.67 -28.56 22.49
N GLU A 94 -4.94 -27.55 22.98
CA GLU A 94 -3.61 -27.69 23.58
C GLU A 94 -2.54 -28.29 22.63
N ASN A 95 -2.76 -28.28 21.32
CA ASN A 95 -1.76 -28.71 20.33
C ASN A 95 -0.61 -27.69 20.22
N ARG A 96 -0.81 -26.47 20.71
CA ARG A 96 0.21 -25.43 20.85
C ARG A 96 0.49 -25.21 22.34
N LYS A 97 1.74 -25.41 22.75
CA LYS A 97 2.21 -25.20 24.13
C LYS A 97 3.45 -24.33 24.14
N ILE A 98 3.53 -23.45 25.13
CA ILE A 98 4.74 -22.71 25.45
C ILE A 98 5.54 -23.59 26.41
N ALA A 99 6.80 -23.87 26.08
CA ALA A 99 7.66 -24.62 26.99
C ALA A 99 7.86 -23.79 28.26
N ALA A 100 7.64 -24.40 29.43
CA ALA A 100 8.00 -23.79 30.70
C ALA A 100 9.52 -23.87 30.87
N ASP A 101 10.13 -22.80 31.35
CA ASP A 101 11.50 -22.86 31.83
C ASP A 101 11.54 -23.76 33.07
N PRO A 102 12.51 -24.70 33.16
CA PRO A 102 12.55 -25.69 34.22
C PRO A 102 12.74 -25.10 35.63
N ASP A 103 13.09 -23.81 35.73
CA ASP A 103 13.47 -23.16 36.99
C ASP A 103 12.34 -22.36 37.66
N GLU A 104 11.13 -22.30 37.09
CA GLU A 104 10.01 -21.45 37.59
C GLU A 104 8.80 -22.20 38.18
N SER A 105 8.93 -23.48 38.55
CA SER A 105 7.82 -24.26 39.13
C SER A 105 7.92 -24.43 40.65
N GLU A 106 7.74 -23.37 41.44
CA GLU A 106 7.38 -23.50 42.86
C GLU A 106 6.15 -22.64 43.22
N GLY A 107 5.02 -23.36 43.30
CA GLY A 107 3.78 -23.12 44.04
C GLY A 107 3.47 -21.74 44.61
N VAL A 108 2.48 -21.07 44.03
CA VAL A 108 1.53 -20.25 44.80
C VAL A 108 0.30 -21.13 45.06
N ALA A 109 0.29 -21.79 46.22
CA ALA A 109 -0.92 -22.35 46.78
C ALA A 109 -1.92 -21.21 47.02
N GLY A 110 -3.08 -21.26 46.36
CA GLY A 110 -4.18 -20.33 46.64
C GLY A 110 -4.60 -20.46 48.11
N PRO A 111 -5.00 -19.36 48.77
CA PRO A 111 -5.45 -19.43 50.15
C PRO A 111 -6.69 -20.34 50.23
N GLU A 112 -6.59 -21.33 51.11
CA GLU A 112 -7.69 -22.18 51.54
C GLU A 112 -8.86 -21.32 52.04
N GLU A 113 -9.98 -21.41 51.34
CA GLU A 113 -11.25 -20.78 51.71
C GLU A 113 -11.82 -21.56 52.90
N SER A 114 -11.79 -20.94 54.09
CA SER A 114 -12.42 -21.48 55.29
C SER A 114 -13.91 -21.16 55.26
N ASP A 115 -14.73 -22.18 55.00
CA ASP A 115 -16.18 -22.14 55.23
C ASP A 115 -16.46 -22.26 56.74
N ASP A 116 -17.06 -21.22 57.35
CA ASP A 116 -17.78 -21.26 58.64
C ASP A 116 -19.14 -20.54 58.50
#